data_AF-A0A4P7UH89-F1
#
_entry.id   AF-A0A4P7UH89-F1
#
_cell.length_a   1.000
_cell.length_b   1.000
_cell.length_c   1.000
_cell.angle_alpha   90.00
_cell.angle_beta   90.00
_cell.angle_gamma   90.00
#
_symmetry.space_group_name_H-M   'P 1'
#
loop_
_entity.id
_entity.type
_entity.pdbx_description
1 polymer ?
#
loop_
_entity_poly.entity_id
_entity_poly.type
_entity_poly.pdbx_seq_one_letter_code
_entity_poly.pdbx_strand_id
1 'polypeptide(L)'
;MRMWMTPPAGMCRKHLLGEHVELHMLLGSLRRGKSIDGFISGRLVDPQMVFARHALLVEEMERRGFKHSSPIDAQECATLAARYAGRASIDIAANLIELMRRCPDCGRGCKAAILPADTALQAASATGPPASLA
;
A
#
# COMPACT_ATOMS: atom_id res chain seq x y z
N MET A 1 5.76 -11.68 -5.88
CA MET A 1 4.48 -10.98 -5.75
C MET A 1 4.20 -10.76 -4.28
N ARG A 2 4.16 -9.50 -3.86
CA ARG A 2 3.78 -9.06 -2.53
C ARG A 2 3.00 -7.75 -2.65
N MET A 3 1.88 -7.67 -1.95
CA MET A 3 1.19 -6.41 -1.71
C MET A 3 1.74 -5.82 -0.42
N TRP A 4 2.52 -4.74 -0.51
CA TRP A 4 3.17 -4.16 0.68
C TRP A 4 2.15 -3.60 1.66
N MET A 5 1.02 -3.08 1.14
CA MET A 5 -0.03 -2.43 1.94
C MET A 5 0.49 -1.29 2.83
N THR A 6 1.67 -0.74 2.49
CA THR A 6 2.22 0.48 3.09
C THR A 6 1.70 1.71 2.34
N PRO A 7 1.71 2.91 2.95
CA PRO A 7 1.32 4.14 2.26
C PRO A 7 2.16 4.34 0.99
N PRO A 8 1.55 4.43 -0.22
CA PRO A 8 2.31 4.63 -1.47
C PRO A 8 3.20 5.87 -1.44
N ALA A 9 2.75 6.96 -0.82
CA ALA A 9 3.50 8.19 -0.61
C ALA A 9 4.86 7.97 0.09
N GLY A 10 4.94 6.98 0.97
CA GLY A 10 6.18 6.61 1.68
C GLY A 10 7.10 5.66 0.92
N MET A 11 6.66 5.11 -0.22
CA MET A 11 7.44 4.15 -1.00
C MET A 11 8.39 4.86 -1.95
N CYS A 12 9.63 4.38 -2.08
CA CYS A 12 10.53 4.87 -3.13
C CYS A 12 10.04 4.44 -4.52
N ARG A 13 10.55 5.09 -5.58
CA ARG A 13 10.16 4.78 -6.98
C ARG A 13 10.22 3.29 -7.29
N LYS A 14 11.28 2.60 -6.90
CA LYS A 14 11.47 1.17 -7.18
C LYS A 14 10.37 0.31 -6.57
N HIS A 15 10.00 0.57 -5.32
CA HIS A 15 8.99 -0.26 -4.64
C HIS A 15 7.57 0.11 -5.05
N LEU A 16 7.29 1.39 -5.33
CA LEU A 16 6.00 1.82 -5.88
C LEU A 16 5.71 1.13 -7.22
N LEU A 17 6.65 1.25 -8.17
CA LEU A 17 6.53 0.62 -9.49
C LEU A 17 6.61 -0.91 -9.41
N GLY A 18 7.42 -1.43 -8.50
CA GLY A 18 7.57 -2.86 -8.28
C GLY A 18 6.25 -3.51 -7.83
N GLU A 19 5.57 -2.91 -6.85
CA GLU A 19 4.26 -3.42 -6.40
C GLU A 19 3.21 -3.31 -7.51
N HIS A 20 3.18 -2.18 -8.24
CA HIS A 20 2.29 -1.99 -9.39
C HIS A 20 2.43 -3.13 -10.41
N VAL A 21 3.67 -3.46 -10.80
CA VAL A 21 3.94 -4.56 -11.73
C VAL A 21 3.55 -5.92 -11.13
N GLU A 22 3.81 -6.14 -9.85
CA GLU A 22 3.44 -7.40 -9.20
C GLU A 22 1.92 -7.61 -9.11
N LEU A 23 1.11 -6.56 -9.05
CA LEU A 23 -0.36 -6.67 -9.17
C LEU A 23 -0.78 -7.14 -10.56
N HIS A 24 -0.13 -6.63 -11.62
CA HIS A 24 -0.34 -7.12 -12.99
C HIS A 24 0.07 -8.58 -13.15
N MET A 25 1.20 -8.98 -12.55
CA MET A 25 1.64 -10.37 -12.54
C MET A 25 0.66 -11.29 -11.80
N LEU A 26 0.08 -10.81 -10.70
CA LEU A 26 -0.92 -11.54 -9.92
C LEU A 26 -2.18 -11.76 -10.75
N LEU A 27 -2.70 -10.70 -11.36
CA LEU A 27 -3.88 -10.77 -12.24
C LEU A 27 -3.62 -11.73 -13.41
N GLY A 28 -2.45 -11.65 -14.06
CA GLY A 28 -2.05 -12.59 -15.10
C GLY A 28 -1.94 -14.04 -14.62
N SER A 29 -1.58 -14.27 -13.37
CA SER A 29 -1.54 -15.62 -12.77
C SER A 29 -2.95 -16.17 -12.52
N LEU A 30 -3.86 -15.32 -12.02
CA LEU A 30 -5.27 -15.65 -11.82
C LEU A 30 -5.97 -15.99 -13.13
N ARG A 31 -5.77 -15.19 -14.19
CA ARG A 31 -6.31 -15.45 -15.55
C ARG A 31 -5.96 -16.83 -16.08
N ARG A 32 -4.75 -17.32 -15.77
CA ARG A 32 -4.25 -18.63 -16.21
C ARG A 32 -4.62 -19.77 -15.26
N GLY A 33 -5.42 -19.51 -14.23
CA GLY A 33 -5.79 -20.51 -13.22
C GLY A 33 -4.62 -21.01 -12.37
N LYS A 34 -3.47 -20.31 -12.37
CA LYS A 34 -2.30 -20.73 -11.59
C LYS A 34 -2.62 -20.62 -10.10
N SER A 35 -2.19 -21.61 -9.32
CA SER A 35 -2.29 -21.52 -7.87
C SER A 35 -1.43 -20.37 -7.35
N ILE A 36 -2.01 -19.62 -6.43
CA ILE A 36 -1.34 -18.59 -5.62
C ILE A 36 -1.39 -18.93 -4.13
N ASP A 37 -1.74 -20.18 -3.79
CA ASP A 37 -1.95 -20.59 -2.39
C ASP A 37 -0.68 -20.37 -1.54
N GLY A 38 0.51 -20.57 -2.11
CA GLY A 38 1.77 -20.25 -1.42
C GLY A 38 1.91 -18.78 -1.01
N PHE A 39 1.41 -17.83 -1.82
CA PHE A 39 1.43 -16.41 -1.49
C PHE A 39 0.36 -16.05 -0.46
N ILE A 40 -0.79 -16.72 -0.49
CA ILE A 40 -1.87 -16.58 0.49
C ILE A 40 -1.42 -17.13 1.85
N SER A 41 -0.87 -18.34 1.89
CA SER A 41 -0.31 -18.95 3.11
C SER A 41 0.81 -18.11 3.70
N GLY A 42 1.62 -17.46 2.86
CA GLY A 42 2.65 -16.50 3.28
C GLY A 42 2.11 -15.13 3.70
N ARG A 43 0.79 -14.90 3.66
CA ARG A 43 0.13 -13.61 3.96
C ARG A 43 0.68 -12.45 3.12
N LEU A 44 1.06 -12.73 1.88
CA LEU A 44 1.76 -11.78 0.99
C LEU A 44 0.83 -11.06 0.02
N VAL A 45 -0.29 -11.67 -0.36
CA VAL A 45 -1.23 -11.13 -1.34
C VAL A 45 -2.65 -11.40 -0.90
N ASP A 46 -3.55 -10.51 -1.28
CA ASP A 46 -4.99 -10.71 -1.18
C ASP A 46 -5.63 -10.33 -2.53
N PRO A 47 -6.10 -11.32 -3.32
CA PRO A 47 -6.76 -11.08 -4.60
C PRO A 47 -7.94 -10.11 -4.52
N GLN A 48 -8.65 -10.06 -3.40
CA GLN A 48 -9.80 -9.17 -3.21
C GLN A 48 -9.39 -7.70 -3.19
N MET A 49 -8.13 -7.41 -2.84
CA MET A 49 -7.62 -6.05 -2.66
C MET A 49 -6.91 -5.51 -3.91
N VAL A 50 -6.77 -6.29 -4.98
CA VAL A 50 -5.95 -5.95 -6.16
C VAL A 50 -6.40 -4.64 -6.83
N PHE A 51 -7.71 -4.49 -7.09
CA PHE A 51 -8.22 -3.29 -7.76
C PHE A 51 -7.99 -2.03 -6.94
N ALA A 52 -8.44 -2.04 -5.67
CA ALA A 52 -8.30 -0.90 -4.77
C ALA A 52 -6.82 -0.54 -4.53
N ARG A 53 -5.95 -1.53 -4.33
CA ARG A 53 -4.52 -1.27 -4.15
C ARG A 53 -3.88 -0.70 -5.41
N HIS A 54 -4.22 -1.22 -6.60
CA HIS A 54 -3.72 -0.69 -7.86
C HIS A 54 -4.11 0.79 -8.03
N ALA A 55 -5.35 1.16 -7.73
CA ALA A 55 -5.80 2.55 -7.80
C ALA A 55 -4.94 3.48 -6.91
N LEU A 56 -4.67 3.10 -5.67
CA LEU A 56 -3.81 3.87 -4.76
C LEU A 56 -2.35 4.00 -5.26
N LEU A 57 -1.81 2.95 -5.89
CA LEU A 57 -0.48 3.00 -6.48
C LEU A 57 -0.46 3.93 -7.71
N VAL A 58 -1.49 3.87 -8.56
CA VAL A 58 -1.63 4.73 -9.74
C VAL A 58 -1.79 6.19 -9.35
N GLU A 59 -2.62 6.50 -8.35
CA GLU A 59 -2.77 7.87 -7.83
C GLU A 59 -1.42 8.45 -7.40
N GLU A 60 -0.64 7.69 -6.64
CA GLU A 60 0.70 8.13 -6.22
C GLU A 60 1.69 8.20 -7.40
N MET A 61 1.55 7.34 -8.40
CA MET A 61 2.34 7.40 -9.62
C MET A 61 2.03 8.70 -10.40
N GLU A 62 0.76 9.02 -10.60
CA GLU A 62 0.32 10.24 -11.28
C GLU A 62 0.75 11.49 -10.53
N ARG A 63 0.62 11.49 -9.20
CA ARG A 63 1.11 12.58 -8.33
C ARG A 63 2.61 12.84 -8.49
N ARG A 64 3.40 11.82 -8.80
CA ARG A 64 4.85 11.91 -9.08
C ARG A 64 5.18 12.20 -10.55
N GLY A 65 4.17 12.41 -11.39
CA GLY A 65 4.33 12.70 -12.82
C GLY A 65 4.60 11.49 -13.70
N PHE A 66 4.34 10.26 -13.21
CA PHE A 66 4.39 9.07 -14.07
C PHE A 66 3.17 9.05 -15.00
N LYS A 67 3.38 8.66 -16.26
CA LYS A 67 2.30 8.37 -17.20
C LYS A 67 1.90 6.91 -17.04
N HIS A 68 0.75 6.65 -16.45
CA HIS A 68 0.20 5.30 -16.31
C HIS A 68 -0.75 4.97 -17.48
N SER A 69 -0.52 3.85 -18.16
CA SER A 69 -1.27 3.46 -19.36
C SER A 69 -1.71 1.99 -19.34
N SER A 70 -1.79 1.38 -18.16
CA SER A 70 -2.12 -0.03 -17.96
C SER A 70 -3.23 -0.20 -16.92
N PRO A 71 -4.45 0.31 -17.19
CA PRO A 71 -5.57 0.12 -16.25
C PRO A 71 -5.89 -1.36 -16.07
N ILE A 72 -6.43 -1.71 -14.91
CA ILE A 72 -7.03 -3.03 -14.66
C ILE A 72 -8.53 -2.87 -14.45
N ASP A 73 -9.28 -3.87 -14.89
CA ASP A 73 -10.74 -3.85 -14.81
C ASP A 73 -11.22 -4.34 -13.43
N ALA A 74 -12.15 -3.59 -12.82
CA ALA A 74 -12.65 -3.88 -11.49
C ALA A 74 -13.46 -5.19 -11.46
N GLN A 75 -14.32 -5.39 -12.47
CA GLN A 75 -15.19 -6.55 -12.55
C GLN A 75 -14.38 -7.83 -12.78
N GLU A 76 -13.35 -7.76 -13.63
CA GLU A 76 -12.40 -8.84 -13.86
C GLU A 76 -11.67 -9.22 -12.56
N CYS A 77 -11.15 -8.22 -11.83
CA CYS A 77 -10.48 -8.46 -10.55
C CYS A 77 -11.41 -9.17 -9.57
N ALA A 78 -12.64 -8.69 -9.40
CA ALA A 78 -13.62 -9.30 -8.51
C ALA A 78 -13.95 -10.75 -8.92
N THR A 79 -14.16 -10.98 -10.21
CA THR A 79 -14.49 -12.31 -10.75
C THR A 79 -13.36 -13.31 -10.51
N LEU A 80 -12.12 -12.93 -10.81
CA LEU A 80 -10.95 -13.78 -10.63
C LEU A 80 -10.61 -14.03 -9.16
N ALA A 81 -10.87 -13.05 -8.30
CA ALA A 81 -10.61 -13.13 -6.87
C ALA A 81 -11.64 -13.98 -6.12
N ALA A 82 -12.86 -14.16 -6.63
CA ALA A 82 -13.98 -14.80 -5.93
C ALA A 82 -13.65 -16.16 -5.30
N ARG A 83 -12.83 -16.99 -5.96
CA ARG A 83 -12.40 -18.31 -5.43
C ARG A 83 -11.53 -18.25 -4.17
N TYR A 84 -11.07 -17.06 -3.82
CA TYR A 84 -10.21 -16.75 -2.67
C TYR A 84 -10.89 -15.90 -1.60
N ALA A 85 -12.17 -15.58 -1.77
CA ALA A 85 -12.92 -14.79 -0.80
C ALA A 85 -12.83 -15.41 0.61
N GLY A 86 -12.47 -14.61 1.61
CA GLY A 86 -12.29 -15.04 2.99
C GLY A 86 -11.09 -15.97 3.26
N ARG A 87 -10.24 -16.25 2.26
CA ARG A 87 -9.08 -17.15 2.39
C ARG A 87 -7.74 -16.43 2.57
N ALA A 88 -7.70 -15.13 2.30
CA ALA A 88 -6.49 -14.34 2.34
C ALA A 88 -6.54 -13.28 3.44
N SER A 89 -5.36 -13.03 4.03
CA SER A 89 -5.12 -11.88 4.90
C SER A 89 -3.68 -11.43 4.70
N ILE A 90 -3.42 -10.13 4.75
CA ILE A 90 -2.07 -9.57 4.62
C ILE A 90 -1.56 -9.14 5.99
N ASP A 91 -0.30 -9.46 6.29
CA ASP A 91 0.40 -8.90 7.44
C ASP A 91 0.96 -7.51 7.12
N ILE A 92 0.16 -6.47 7.33
CA ILE A 92 0.58 -5.09 7.02
C ILE A 92 1.76 -4.67 7.89
N ALA A 93 1.76 -5.04 9.18
CA ALA A 93 2.82 -4.69 10.11
C ALA A 93 4.14 -5.38 9.73
N ALA A 94 4.12 -6.69 9.46
CA ALA A 94 5.32 -7.41 9.03
C ALA A 94 5.81 -6.93 7.65
N ASN A 95 4.90 -6.58 6.73
CA ASN A 95 5.28 -6.00 5.44
C ASN A 95 5.98 -4.65 5.60
N LEU A 96 5.46 -3.77 6.47
CA LEU A 96 6.09 -2.49 6.76
C LEU A 96 7.51 -2.72 7.32
N ILE A 97 7.66 -3.56 8.35
CA ILE A 97 8.96 -3.88 8.95
C ILE A 97 9.93 -4.41 7.88
N GLU A 98 9.49 -5.36 7.06
CA GLU A 98 10.33 -5.96 6.02
C GLU A 98 10.71 -4.97 4.91
N LEU A 99 9.78 -4.10 4.48
CA LEU A 99 10.05 -3.07 3.48
C LEU A 99 11.11 -2.08 3.99
N MET A 100 10.94 -1.63 5.24
CA MET A 100 11.87 -0.69 5.88
C MET A 100 13.25 -1.31 6.08
N ARG A 101 13.31 -2.62 6.42
CA ARG A 101 14.56 -3.38 6.52
C ARG A 101 15.26 -3.52 5.18
N ARG A 102 14.51 -3.78 4.10
CA ARG A 102 15.06 -3.93 2.74
C ARG A 102 15.48 -2.60 2.09
N CYS A 103 14.87 -1.50 2.49
CA CYS A 103 15.03 -0.22 1.81
C CYS A 103 15.01 0.94 2.80
N PRO A 104 16.17 1.54 3.12
CA PRO A 104 16.25 2.71 3.99
C PRO A 104 15.41 3.90 3.52
N ASP A 105 15.28 4.10 2.21
CA ASP A 105 14.49 5.20 1.63
C ASP A 105 12.99 5.02 1.92
N CYS A 106 12.45 3.82 1.69
CA CYS A 106 11.08 3.49 2.12
C CYS A 106 10.96 3.55 3.64
N GLY A 107 12.02 3.17 4.36
CA GLY A 107 12.17 3.33 5.80
C GLY A 107 11.85 4.74 6.30
N ARG A 108 12.51 5.73 5.70
CA ARG A 108 12.30 7.15 6.04
C ARG A 108 10.95 7.65 5.54
N GLY A 109 10.59 7.33 4.30
CA GLY A 109 9.34 7.79 3.68
C GLY A 109 8.09 7.27 4.40
N CYS A 110 8.04 5.98 4.74
CA CYS A 110 6.87 5.39 5.41
C CYS A 110 6.71 5.92 6.84
N LYS A 111 7.80 6.15 7.58
CA LYS A 111 7.71 6.81 8.90
C LYS A 111 7.06 8.18 8.78
N ALA A 112 7.54 9.01 7.84
CA ALA A 112 6.97 10.33 7.60
C ALA A 112 5.49 10.29 7.15
N ALA A 113 5.14 9.30 6.30
CA ALA A 113 3.79 9.16 5.75
C ALA A 113 2.76 8.58 6.76
N ILE A 114 3.22 7.87 7.80
CA ILE A 114 2.37 7.31 8.86
C ILE A 114 2.18 8.30 10.02
N LEU A 115 3.11 9.25 10.18
CA LEU A 115 3.10 10.26 11.25
C LEU A 115 2.19 11.50 11.09
N PRO A 116 1.46 11.80 9.99
CA PRO A 116 0.79 13.10 9.87
C PRO A 116 -0.64 13.09 10.47
N ALA A 117 -0.80 12.61 11.71
CA ALA A 117 -2.05 12.74 12.47
C ALA A 117 -1.86 13.35 13.88
N ASP A 118 -0.67 13.29 14.48
CA ASP A 118 -0.47 13.75 15.87
C ASP A 118 -0.04 15.21 16.03
N THR A 119 0.45 15.87 14.98
CA THR A 119 1.02 17.22 15.11
C THR A 119 -0.02 18.35 15.07
N ALA A 120 -1.23 18.09 14.57
CA ALA A 120 -2.31 19.08 14.58
C ALA A 120 -3.03 19.16 15.94
N LEU A 121 -2.98 18.12 16.76
CA LEU A 121 -3.61 18.10 18.09
C LEU A 121 -2.70 18.64 19.21
N GLN A 122 -1.37 18.56 19.04
CA GLN A 122 -0.41 19.10 20.02
C GLN A 122 -0.19 20.63 19.89
N ALA A 123 -0.47 21.23 18.73
CA ALA A 123 -0.36 22.68 18.55
C ALA A 123 -1.52 23.47 19.17
N ALA A 124 -2.70 22.84 19.35
CA ALA A 124 -3.86 23.47 19.97
C ALA A 124 -3.73 23.64 21.50
N SER A 125 -2.78 22.95 22.14
CA SER A 125 -2.58 22.96 23.60
C SER A 125 -1.56 24.00 24.08
N ALA A 126 -0.94 24.76 23.17
CA ALA A 126 0.15 25.70 23.49
C ALA A 126 -0.27 27.19 23.58
N THR A 127 -1.58 27.49 23.52
CA THR A 127 -2.08 28.86 23.76
C THR A 127 -2.69 28.95 25.15
N GLY A 128 -1.83 28.97 26.16
CA GLY A 128 -2.22 29.43 27.50
C GLY A 128 -2.55 30.94 27.46
N PRO A 129 -3.58 31.42 28.16
CA PRO A 129 -3.92 32.84 28.18
C PRO A 129 -2.82 33.65 28.90
N PRO A 130 -2.51 34.88 28.46
CA PRO A 130 -1.63 35.75 29.22
C PRO A 130 -2.43 36.40 30.36
N ALA A 131 -2.05 36.17 31.62
CA ALA A 131 -2.50 36.93 32.78
C ALA A 131 -1.63 36.54 33.99
N SER A 132 -1.15 37.44 34.86
CA SER A 132 -1.26 38.90 34.98
C SER A 132 -0.06 39.37 35.80
N LEU A 133 0.46 40.57 35.51
CA LEU A 133 1.33 41.28 36.45
C LEU A 133 0.49 41.79 37.63
N ALA A 134 0.94 41.47 38.84
CA ALA A 134 0.61 42.16 40.08
C ALA A 134 1.91 42.39 40.84
#